data_AF-A0A5C5VKP5-F1
#
_entry.id   AF-A0A5C5VKP5-F1
#
_cell.length_a   1.000
_cell.length_b   1.000
_cell.length_c   1.000
_cell.angle_alpha   90.00
_cell.angle_beta   90.00
_cell.angle_gamma   90.00
#
_symmetry.space_group_name_H-M   'P 1'
#
loop_
_entity.id
_entity.type
_entity.pdbx_description
1 polymer ?
#
loop_
_entity_poly.entity_id
_entity_poly.type
_entity_poly.pdbx_seq_one_letter_code
_entity_poly.pdbx_strand_id
1 'polypeptide(L)'
;MRTSQLALLLIVTVAGIGCGKARDPNRPKTVPVTAVVTYQGKPVEKATVTFAGAEVRGAVGHTDDQGEVKLWTYEEADGVIPGTYEVAIRKLEVLALPDPETVSPAEYSRLSRQMNSALSGAPQHLLPKRYASEETSGLTVEVKDPGENVFAFELED
;
A
#
# COMPACT_ATOMS: atom_id res chain seq x y z
N MET A 1 63.12 20.75 34.88
CA MET A 1 63.37 19.96 33.66
C MET A 1 62.24 18.97 33.48
N ARG A 2 61.73 18.85 32.24
CA ARG A 2 60.78 17.85 31.68
C ARG A 2 59.26 18.20 31.71
N THR A 3 58.93 19.06 30.75
CA THR A 3 57.82 19.01 29.77
C THR A 3 56.99 17.72 29.67
N SER A 4 55.67 17.84 29.42
CA SER A 4 54.90 17.24 28.31
C SER A 4 53.39 17.45 28.56
N GLN A 5 52.71 18.47 28.01
CA GLN A 5 52.06 18.54 26.69
C GLN A 5 51.09 17.39 26.31
N LEU A 6 49.84 17.84 26.11
CA LEU A 6 48.78 17.40 25.17
C LEU A 6 48.28 15.95 25.19
N ALA A 7 46.97 15.82 25.46
CA ALA A 7 46.04 15.10 24.57
C ALA A 7 44.61 15.62 24.78
N LEU A 8 44.26 16.68 24.03
CA LEU A 8 42.88 17.13 23.85
C LEU A 8 42.16 16.06 23.01
N LEU A 9 41.36 15.22 23.67
CA LEU A 9 40.56 14.20 22.99
C LEU A 9 39.36 14.89 22.31
N LEU A 10 39.56 15.29 21.06
CA LEU A 10 38.50 15.81 20.19
C LEU A 10 37.55 14.65 19.84
N ILE A 11 36.45 14.55 20.59
CA ILE A 11 35.33 13.66 20.26
C ILE A 11 34.67 14.23 19.01
N VAL A 12 35.02 13.66 17.85
CA VAL A 12 34.34 13.92 16.58
C VAL A 12 32.99 13.26 16.64
N THR A 13 31.97 14.04 17.00
CA THR A 13 30.57 13.66 16.90
C THR A 13 30.23 13.53 15.42
N VAL A 14 30.27 12.31 14.90
CA VAL A 14 29.73 11.99 13.57
C VAL A 14 28.23 12.19 13.64
N ALA A 15 27.76 13.37 13.24
CA ALA A 15 26.35 13.61 12.96
C ALA A 15 25.98 12.75 11.74
N GLY A 16 25.37 11.59 12.00
CA GLY A 16 24.71 10.81 10.98
C GLY A 16 23.58 11.63 10.38
N ILE A 17 23.86 12.33 9.29
CA ILE A 17 22.82 12.89 8.43
C ILE A 17 22.16 11.66 7.80
N GLY A 18 21.06 11.24 8.42
CA GLY A 18 20.20 10.19 7.88
C GLY A 18 19.81 10.58 6.47
N CYS A 19 20.17 9.74 5.50
CA CYS A 19 19.69 9.82 4.13
C CYS A 19 18.19 9.48 4.07
N GLY A 20 17.34 10.31 4.66
CA GLY A 20 15.95 10.41 4.25
C GLY A 20 15.91 11.32 3.03
N LYS A 21 15.36 10.88 1.90
CA LYS A 21 15.06 11.79 0.78
C LYS A 21 14.24 12.95 1.36
N ALA A 22 14.74 14.17 1.23
CA ALA A 22 13.98 15.35 1.63
C ALA A 22 12.66 15.36 0.84
N ARG A 23 11.53 15.45 1.56
CA ARG A 23 10.22 15.58 0.94
C ARG A 23 10.20 16.86 0.12
N ASP A 24 9.72 16.80 -1.13
CA ASP A 24 9.56 17.98 -1.98
C ASP A 24 8.65 18.99 -1.25
N PRO A 25 9.15 20.18 -0.88
CA PRO A 25 8.37 21.17 -0.13
C PRO A 25 7.19 21.73 -0.94
N ASN A 26 7.17 21.52 -2.27
CA ASN A 26 6.11 22.01 -3.15
C ASN A 26 4.98 21.00 -3.36
N ARG A 27 5.08 19.77 -2.84
CA ARG A 27 4.01 18.78 -3.00
C ARG A 27 2.81 19.15 -2.08
N PRO A 28 1.56 19.03 -2.57
CA PRO A 28 0.37 19.20 -1.74
C PRO A 28 0.43 18.43 -0.42
N LYS A 29 -0.10 19.04 0.63
CA LYS A 29 -0.20 18.44 1.95
C LYS A 29 -1.15 17.23 1.91
N THR A 30 -0.76 16.17 2.60
CA THR A 30 -1.59 15.00 2.85
C THR A 30 -2.12 15.01 4.29
N VAL A 31 -3.26 14.36 4.51
CA VAL A 31 -3.83 14.07 5.83
C VAL A 31 -3.92 12.56 6.05
N PRO A 32 -3.77 12.06 7.29
CA PRO A 32 -3.94 10.64 7.57
C PRO A 32 -5.33 10.16 7.16
N VAL A 33 -5.38 9.00 6.51
CA VAL A 33 -6.62 8.32 6.13
C VAL A 33 -6.50 6.84 6.47
N THR A 34 -7.53 6.31 7.12
CA THR A 34 -7.72 4.87 7.32
C THR A 34 -9.03 4.41 6.71
N ALA A 35 -9.07 3.16 6.28
CA ALA A 35 -10.32 2.51 5.93
C ALA A 35 -10.34 1.06 6.40
N VAL A 36 -11.54 0.49 6.54
CA VAL A 36 -11.75 -0.94 6.77
C VAL A 36 -12.58 -1.50 5.63
N VAL A 37 -12.16 -2.63 5.07
CA VAL A 37 -12.86 -3.31 3.98
C VAL A 37 -13.39 -4.65 4.46
N THR A 38 -14.69 -4.86 4.27
CA THR A 38 -15.34 -6.15 4.51
C THR A 38 -16.07 -6.62 3.26
N TYR A 39 -16.23 -7.93 3.09
CA TYR A 39 -17.02 -8.55 2.04
C TYR A 39 -17.88 -9.65 2.66
N GLN A 40 -19.20 -9.54 2.49
CA GLN A 40 -20.17 -10.46 3.13
C GLN A 40 -19.94 -10.61 4.65
N GLY A 41 -19.68 -9.48 5.32
CA GLY A 41 -19.43 -9.41 6.77
C GLY A 41 -18.08 -9.95 7.23
N LYS A 42 -17.16 -10.31 6.32
CA LYS A 42 -15.80 -10.79 6.67
C LYS A 42 -14.74 -9.77 6.28
N PRO A 43 -13.70 -9.56 7.10
CA PRO A 43 -12.56 -8.74 6.71
C PRO A 43 -11.91 -9.20 5.40
N VAL A 44 -11.58 -8.24 4.54
CA VAL A 44 -10.88 -8.52 3.28
C VAL A 44 -9.41 -8.21 3.45
N GLU A 45 -8.58 -9.23 3.62
CA GLU A 45 -7.13 -9.06 3.64
C GLU A 45 -6.54 -8.90 2.23
N LYS A 46 -5.38 -8.22 2.14
CA LYS A 46 -4.54 -8.10 0.94
C LYS A 46 -5.27 -7.56 -0.32
N ALA A 47 -6.39 -6.86 -0.15
CA ALA A 47 -7.00 -6.07 -1.20
C ALA A 47 -6.20 -4.80 -1.43
N THR A 48 -6.15 -4.37 -2.69
CA THR A 48 -5.71 -3.03 -3.06
C THR A 48 -6.92 -2.11 -3.02
N VAL A 49 -6.81 -1.03 -2.24
CA VAL A 49 -7.77 0.07 -2.19
C VAL A 49 -7.16 1.26 -2.91
N THR A 50 -7.87 1.81 -3.88
CA THR A 50 -7.44 2.96 -4.67
C THR A 50 -8.46 4.07 -4.53
N PHE A 51 -8.00 5.26 -4.17
CA PHE A 51 -8.78 6.50 -4.23
C PHE A 51 -8.36 7.24 -5.50
N ALA A 52 -9.22 7.23 -6.52
CA ALA A 52 -9.01 7.89 -7.80
C ALA A 52 -9.50 9.33 -7.72
N GLY A 53 -8.57 10.29 -7.77
CA GLY A 53 -8.88 11.71 -7.76
C GLY A 53 -8.93 12.23 -9.20
N ALA A 54 -9.99 12.95 -9.55
CA ALA A 54 -10.13 13.54 -10.89
C ALA A 54 -9.17 14.72 -11.11
N GLU A 55 -9.09 15.62 -10.12
CA GLU A 55 -8.32 16.87 -10.18
C GLU A 55 -7.04 16.83 -9.33
N VAL A 56 -6.93 15.82 -8.47
CA VAL A 56 -5.82 15.65 -7.53
C VAL A 56 -5.22 14.26 -7.69
N ARG A 57 -3.95 14.11 -7.29
CA ARG A 57 -3.29 12.82 -7.29
C ARG A 57 -4.08 11.80 -6.45
N GLY A 58 -4.25 10.60 -7.00
CA GLY A 58 -4.86 9.48 -6.29
C GLY A 58 -4.02 8.98 -5.12
N ALA A 59 -4.64 8.13 -4.31
CA ALA A 59 -3.99 7.42 -3.23
C ALA A 59 -4.24 5.91 -3.35
N VAL A 60 -3.37 5.12 -2.73
CA VAL A 60 -3.47 3.67 -2.70
C VAL A 60 -3.20 3.15 -1.30
N GLY A 61 -3.71 1.97 -0.99
CA GLY A 61 -3.36 1.22 0.21
C GLY A 61 -3.62 -0.27 0.03
N HIS A 62 -3.05 -1.07 0.93
CA HIS A 62 -3.30 -2.49 1.01
C HIS A 62 -3.90 -2.83 2.37
N THR A 63 -4.98 -3.61 2.36
CA THR A 63 -5.63 -4.07 3.59
C THR A 63 -4.80 -5.14 4.28
N ASP A 64 -4.70 -5.07 5.60
CA ASP A 64 -4.10 -6.11 6.45
C ASP A 64 -5.06 -7.28 6.72
N ASP A 65 -4.66 -8.19 7.60
CA ASP A 65 -5.42 -9.39 7.97
C ASP A 65 -6.77 -9.07 8.65
N GLN A 66 -6.95 -7.84 9.16
CA GLN A 66 -8.19 -7.33 9.75
C GLN A 66 -9.01 -6.49 8.75
N GLY A 67 -8.57 -6.41 7.49
CA GLY A 67 -9.22 -5.60 6.47
C GLY A 67 -8.93 -4.11 6.60
N GLU A 68 -8.05 -3.69 7.53
CA GLU A 68 -7.71 -2.30 7.76
C GLU A 68 -6.63 -1.84 6.77
N VAL A 69 -6.73 -0.60 6.29
CA VAL A 69 -5.77 0.00 5.37
C VAL A 69 -5.43 1.42 5.79
N LYS A 70 -4.14 1.75 5.70
CA LYS A 70 -3.63 3.12 5.74
C LYS A 70 -3.28 3.53 4.32
N LEU A 71 -3.91 4.59 3.81
CA LEU A 71 -3.68 5.05 2.45
C LEU A 71 -2.50 6.01 2.36
N TRP A 72 -1.91 6.08 1.18
CA TRP A 72 -0.85 7.02 0.86
C TRP A 72 -0.92 7.57 -0.56
N THR A 73 -0.32 8.74 -0.76
CA THR A 73 -0.24 9.42 -2.05
C THR A 73 1.19 9.45 -2.60
N TYR A 74 2.21 9.62 -1.75
CA TYR A 74 3.61 9.72 -2.19
C TYR A 74 4.52 8.64 -1.59
N GLU A 75 4.41 8.42 -0.29
CA GLU A 75 5.22 7.48 0.50
C GLU A 75 4.30 6.62 1.34
N GLU A 76 4.65 5.36 1.58
CA GLU A 76 3.80 4.44 2.34
C GLU A 76 3.31 5.06 3.67
N ALA A 77 1.99 4.97 3.88
CA ALA A 77 1.25 5.56 5.00
C ALA A 77 1.38 7.09 5.18
N ASP A 78 1.77 7.87 4.17
CA ASP A 78 1.87 9.33 4.25
C ASP A 78 0.54 10.09 4.12
N GLY A 79 -0.56 9.38 3.96
CA GLY A 79 -1.91 9.95 3.90
C GLY A 79 -2.34 10.36 2.50
N VAL A 80 -3.48 11.06 2.43
CA VAL A 80 -4.15 11.42 1.17
C VAL A 80 -4.31 12.93 1.09
N ILE A 81 -4.18 13.49 -0.11
CA ILE A 81 -4.47 14.92 -0.33
C ILE A 81 -5.97 15.16 -0.08
N PRO A 82 -6.39 16.22 0.63
CA PRO A 82 -7.80 16.53 0.78
C PRO A 82 -8.50 16.71 -0.58
N GLY A 83 -9.71 16.15 -0.72
CA GLY A 83 -10.45 16.14 -1.98
C GLY A 83 -11.51 15.04 -2.06
N THR A 84 -12.19 14.98 -3.20
CA THR A 84 -13.20 13.96 -3.50
C THR A 84 -12.61 12.88 -4.39
N TYR A 85 -12.92 11.62 -4.07
CA TYR A 85 -12.36 10.45 -4.74
C TYR A 85 -13.45 9.44 -5.08
N GLU A 86 -13.33 8.83 -6.25
CA GLU A 86 -13.98 7.55 -6.55
C GLU A 86 -13.09 6.41 -6.03
N VAL A 87 -13.69 5.32 -5.57
CA VAL A 87 -12.95 4.26 -4.87
C VAL A 87 -13.02 2.95 -5.62
N ALA A 88 -11.87 2.40 -5.98
CA ALA A 88 -11.77 1.03 -6.49
C ALA A 88 -11.16 0.11 -5.41
N ILE A 89 -11.77 -1.04 -5.19
CA ILE A 89 -11.31 -2.06 -4.26
C ILE A 89 -11.24 -3.39 -5.01
N ARG A 90 -10.04 -3.95 -5.11
CA ARG A 90 -9.82 -5.23 -5.80
C ARG A 90 -8.94 -6.15 -4.98
N LYS A 91 -9.28 -7.43 -5.03
CA LYS A 91 -8.43 -8.52 -4.57
C LYS A 91 -8.28 -9.50 -5.70
N LEU A 92 -7.05 -9.74 -6.12
CA LEU A 92 -6.73 -10.71 -7.16
C LEU A 92 -6.18 -11.97 -6.51
N GLU A 93 -6.48 -13.12 -7.09
CA GLU A 93 -5.82 -14.36 -6.73
C GLU A 93 -4.33 -14.26 -7.11
N VAL A 94 -3.46 -14.38 -6.10
CA VAL A 94 -2.02 -14.41 -6.31
C VAL A 94 -1.60 -15.86 -6.43
N LEU A 95 -1.21 -16.27 -7.64
CA LEU A 95 -0.55 -17.55 -7.86
C LEU A 95 0.95 -17.38 -7.59
N ALA A 96 1.49 -18.18 -6.67
CA ALA A 96 2.91 -18.20 -6.35
C ALA A 96 3.47 -19.61 -6.54
N LEU A 97 4.70 -19.69 -7.06
CA LEU A 97 5.43 -20.94 -7.05
C LEU A 97 6.02 -21.19 -5.66
N PRO A 98 6.08 -22.45 -5.21
CA PRO A 98 6.84 -22.79 -4.02
C PRO A 98 8.33 -22.51 -4.27
N ASP A 99 9.07 -22.31 -3.19
CA ASP A 99 10.52 -22.15 -3.25
C ASP A 99 11.16 -23.37 -3.96
N PRO A 100 11.95 -23.17 -5.04
CA PRO A 100 12.57 -24.27 -5.77
C PRO A 100 13.48 -25.17 -4.92
N GLU A 101 13.96 -24.71 -3.77
CA GLU A 101 14.73 -25.53 -2.82
C GLU A 101 13.85 -26.46 -1.97
N THR A 102 12.54 -26.19 -1.90
CA THR A 102 11.59 -26.94 -1.06
C THR A 102 10.84 -28.04 -1.81
N VAL A 103 10.94 -28.07 -3.14
CA VAL A 103 10.23 -29.05 -4.00
C VAL A 103 11.18 -29.68 -5.02
N SER A 104 10.82 -30.84 -5.56
CA SER A 104 11.66 -31.50 -6.57
C SER A 104 11.71 -30.69 -7.88
N PRO A 105 12.80 -30.77 -8.67
CA PRO A 105 12.87 -30.09 -9.97
C PRO A 105 11.72 -30.46 -10.94
N ALA A 106 11.26 -31.71 -10.88
CA ALA A 106 10.15 -32.19 -11.69
C ALA A 106 8.81 -31.57 -11.27
N GLU A 107 8.58 -31.43 -9.97
CA GLU A 107 7.39 -30.80 -9.41
C GLU A 107 7.37 -29.29 -9.65
N TYR A 108 8.49 -28.61 -9.41
CA TYR A 108 8.65 -27.18 -9.72
C TYR A 108 8.36 -26.90 -11.20
N SER A 109 8.90 -27.73 -12.11
CA SER A 109 8.66 -27.61 -13.55
C SER A 109 7.19 -27.84 -13.92
N ARG A 110 6.48 -28.74 -13.23
CA ARG A 110 5.03 -28.94 -13.43
C ARG A 110 4.23 -27.73 -12.98
N LEU A 111 4.48 -27.23 -11.77
CA LEU A 111 3.80 -26.06 -11.19
C LEU A 111 4.07 -24.80 -12.02
N SER A 112 5.29 -24.61 -12.50
CA SER A 112 5.66 -23.49 -13.37
C SER A 112 4.87 -23.50 -14.69
N ARG A 113 4.72 -24.67 -15.33
CA ARG A 113 3.91 -24.78 -16.56
C ARG A 113 2.43 -24.53 -16.28
N GLN A 114 1.91 -25.02 -15.16
CA GLN A 114 0.52 -24.78 -14.75
C GLN A 114 0.28 -23.29 -14.48
N MET A 115 1.18 -22.64 -13.74
CA MET A 115 1.11 -21.21 -13.45
C MET A 115 1.19 -20.38 -14.74
N ASN A 116 2.13 -20.69 -15.65
CA ASN A 116 2.22 -20.01 -16.94
C ASN A 116 0.95 -20.18 -17.78
N SER A 117 0.32 -21.35 -17.74
CA SER A 117 -0.97 -21.58 -18.40
C SER A 117 -2.09 -20.79 -17.73
N ALA A 118 -2.11 -20.67 -16.40
CA ALA A 118 -3.12 -19.91 -15.67
C ALA A 118 -2.96 -18.39 -15.88
N LEU A 119 -1.72 -17.89 -15.89
CA LEU A 119 -1.38 -16.49 -16.17
C LEU A 119 -1.54 -16.09 -17.64
N SER A 120 -1.78 -17.06 -18.54
CA SER A 120 -2.17 -16.74 -19.92
C SER A 120 -3.59 -16.13 -19.99
N GLY A 121 -4.36 -16.18 -18.91
CA GLY A 121 -5.62 -15.45 -18.73
C GLY A 121 -5.51 -14.22 -17.82
N ALA A 122 -6.60 -13.47 -17.68
CA ALA A 122 -6.68 -12.39 -16.70
C ALA A 122 -6.70 -12.96 -15.27
N PRO A 123 -6.01 -12.34 -14.29
CA PRO A 123 -6.06 -12.77 -12.89
C PRO A 123 -7.49 -12.89 -12.38
N GLN A 124 -7.76 -13.94 -11.59
CA GLN A 124 -9.09 -14.13 -11.00
C GLN A 124 -9.36 -13.05 -9.93
N HIS A 125 -10.50 -12.38 -10.04
CA HIS A 125 -10.98 -11.48 -8.99
C HIS A 125 -11.62 -12.29 -7.88
N LEU A 126 -11.25 -11.98 -6.63
CA LEU A 126 -11.80 -12.58 -5.41
C LEU A 126 -12.89 -11.70 -4.77
N LEU A 127 -13.20 -10.55 -5.38
CA LEU A 127 -14.30 -9.64 -5.02
C LEU A 127 -15.20 -9.42 -6.25
N PRO A 128 -16.46 -8.98 -6.06
CA PRO A 128 -17.34 -8.60 -7.15
C PRO A 128 -16.67 -7.60 -8.08
N LYS A 129 -16.69 -7.89 -9.39
CA LYS A 129 -15.92 -7.15 -10.39
C LYS A 129 -16.26 -5.66 -10.46
N ARG A 130 -17.49 -5.28 -10.07
CA ARG A 130 -17.93 -3.87 -10.02
C ARG A 130 -17.04 -3.00 -9.14
N TYR A 131 -16.51 -3.54 -8.04
CA TYR A 131 -15.63 -2.77 -7.16
C TYR A 131 -14.22 -2.59 -7.72
N ALA A 132 -13.81 -3.35 -8.73
CA ALA A 132 -12.46 -3.28 -9.27
C ALA A 132 -12.18 -2.06 -10.17
N SER A 133 -13.21 -1.24 -10.42
CA SER A 133 -13.15 -0.03 -11.25
C SER A 133 -13.82 1.12 -10.51
N GLU A 134 -13.16 2.27 -10.49
CA GLU A 134 -13.65 3.51 -9.91
C GLU A 134 -15.04 3.88 -10.45
N GLU A 135 -15.22 3.80 -11.77
CA GLU A 135 -16.45 4.13 -12.50
C GLU A 135 -17.64 3.21 -12.15
N THR A 136 -17.38 1.91 -11.91
CA THR A 136 -18.46 0.91 -11.69
C THR A 136 -18.68 0.55 -10.21
N SER A 137 -17.79 1.00 -9.33
CA SER A 137 -17.86 0.70 -7.89
C SER A 137 -19.07 1.30 -7.20
N GLY A 138 -19.47 2.51 -7.63
CA GLY A 138 -20.42 3.37 -6.92
C GLY A 138 -19.90 3.89 -5.58
N LEU A 139 -18.62 3.67 -5.24
CA LEU A 139 -18.01 4.07 -3.98
C LEU A 139 -17.36 5.44 -4.13
N THR A 140 -17.70 6.37 -3.23
CA THR A 140 -17.09 7.71 -3.18
C THR A 140 -16.75 8.09 -1.75
N VAL A 141 -15.71 8.91 -1.61
CA VAL A 141 -15.28 9.48 -0.31
C VAL A 141 -14.83 10.92 -0.47
N GLU A 142 -14.96 11.68 0.62
CA GLU A 142 -14.44 13.03 0.74
C GLU A 142 -13.40 13.05 1.87
N VAL A 143 -12.15 13.37 1.52
CA VAL A 143 -11.05 13.53 2.46
C VAL A 143 -10.95 14.99 2.88
N LYS A 144 -11.02 15.26 4.18
CA LYS A 144 -11.14 16.60 4.78
C LYS A 144 -9.85 17.04 5.49
N ASP A 145 -9.58 18.35 5.45
CA ASP A 145 -8.59 19.02 6.30
C ASP A 145 -9.14 20.39 6.76
N PRO A 146 -9.48 20.59 8.06
CA PRO A 146 -9.39 19.61 9.15
C PRO A 146 -10.56 18.62 9.15
N GLY A 147 -10.34 17.41 9.68
CA GLY A 147 -11.39 16.40 9.86
C GLY A 147 -10.86 15.01 10.20
N GLU A 148 -11.74 14.13 10.66
CA GLU A 148 -11.47 12.70 10.78
C GLU A 148 -11.78 12.00 9.45
N ASN A 149 -10.83 11.23 8.94
CA ASN A 149 -10.92 10.53 7.66
C ASN A 149 -10.77 9.02 7.87
N VAL A 150 -11.77 8.44 8.55
CA VAL A 150 -11.89 6.99 8.80
C VAL A 150 -13.10 6.48 8.02
N PHE A 151 -12.88 5.53 7.12
CA PHE A 151 -13.92 5.02 6.21
C PHE A 151 -14.19 3.53 6.44
N ALA A 152 -15.40 3.09 6.10
CA ALA A 152 -15.79 1.68 6.09
C ALA A 152 -16.41 1.33 4.74
N PHE A 153 -15.90 0.27 4.11
CA PHE A 153 -16.41 -0.25 2.85
C PHE A 153 -16.95 -1.66 3.08
N GLU A 154 -18.27 -1.79 3.00
CA GLU A 154 -18.97 -3.07 3.08
C GLU A 154 -19.34 -3.50 1.67
N LEU A 155 -18.68 -4.55 1.19
CA LEU A 155 -18.83 -5.07 -0.17
C LEU A 155 -19.89 -6.17 -0.21
N GLU A 156 -20.70 -6.14 -1.27
CA GLU A 156 -21.77 -7.09 -1.57
C GLU A 156 -21.77 -7.45 -3.05
N ASP A 157 -22.44 -8.53 -3.45
CA ASP A 157 -22.51 -8.94 -4.86
C ASP A 157 -23.06 -7.84 -5.80
#